data_AF-A0A661XJ83-F1
#
_entry.id   AF-A0A661XJ83-F1
#
_cell.length_a   1.000
_cell.length_b   1.000
_cell.length_c   1.000
_cell.angle_alpha   90.00
_cell.angle_beta   90.00
_cell.angle_gamma   90.00
#
_symmetry.space_group_name_H-M   'P 1'
#
loop_
_entity.id
_entity.type
_entity.pdbx_description
1 polymer ?
#
loop_
_entity_poly.entity_id
_entity_poly.type
_entity_poly.pdbx_seq_one_letter_code
_entity_poly.pdbx_strand_id
1 'polypeptide(L)' 'MANSRSIKGVIGILTGGGDVPGLNPAIRSVTLRALREGYHVFGLRRG' A
#
# COMPACT_ATOMS: atom_id res chain seq x y z
N MET A 1 -25.08 -4.73 14.05
CA MET A 1 -24.94 -4.75 12.58
C MET A 1 -23.47 -4.59 12.24
N ALA A 2 -22.80 -5.68 11.82
CA ALA A 2 -21.43 -5.57 11.31
C ALA A 2 -21.49 -4.85 9.96
N ASN A 3 -20.96 -3.64 9.88
CA ASN A 3 -20.86 -2.90 8.64
C ASN A 3 -19.80 -3.61 7.78
N SER A 4 -20.21 -4.50 6.89
CA SER A 4 -19.32 -5.17 5.93
C SER A 4 -18.87 -4.13 4.91
N ARG A 5 -17.89 -3.29 5.28
CA ARG A 5 -17.17 -2.47 4.31
C ARG A 5 -16.48 -3.43 3.35
N SER A 6 -17.00 -3.53 2.13
CA SER A 6 -16.33 -4.31 1.09
C SER A 6 -14.99 -3.65 0.80
N ILE A 7 -13.95 -4.47 0.75
CA ILE A 7 -12.61 -4.04 0.38
C ILE A 7 -12.66 -3.72 -1.11
N LYS A 8 -12.27 -2.52 -1.53
CA LYS A 8 -12.33 -2.12 -2.95
C LYS A 8 -11.37 -2.89 -3.84
N GLY A 9 -10.28 -3.39 -3.25
CA GLY A 9 -9.26 -4.14 -3.94
C GLY A 9 -7.98 -4.24 -3.12
N VAL A 10 -6.99 -4.91 -3.70
CA VAL A 10 -5.69 -5.16 -3.07
C VAL A 10 -4.58 -4.54 -3.92
N ILE A 11 -3.68 -3.78 -3.28
CA ILE A 11 -2.50 -3.17 -3.90
C ILE A 11 -1.25 -3.84 -3.32
N GLY A 12 -0.45 -4.46 -4.19
CA GLY A 12 0.88 -4.97 -3.85
C GLY A 12 1.96 -3.93 -4.19
N ILE A 13 2.86 -3.66 -3.27
CA ILE A 13 4.00 -2.75 -3.46
C ILE A 13 5.28 -3.59 -3.46
N LEU A 14 5.91 -3.72 -4.62
CA LEU A 14 7.27 -4.25 -4.75
C LEU A 14 8.25 -3.08 -4.95
N THR A 15 9.30 -3.04 -4.15
CA THR A 15 10.40 -2.08 -4.31
C THR A 15 11.56 -2.76 -5.04
N GLY A 16 11.86 -2.31 -6.25
CA GLY A 16 13.08 -2.68 -6.97
C GLY A 16 14.15 -1.60 -6.81
N GLY A 17 15.37 -1.98 -6.43
CA GLY A 17 16.51 -1.06 -6.30
C GLY A 17 17.05 -0.90 -4.88
N GLY A 18 18.04 -0.02 -4.73
CA GLY A 18 18.63 0.36 -3.44
C GLY A 18 17.82 1.45 -2.72
N ASP A 19 18.22 1.78 -1.49
CA ASP A 19 17.59 2.85 -0.72
C ASP A 19 17.85 4.21 -1.39
N VAL A 20 16.78 4.96 -1.65
CA VAL A 20 16.85 6.30 -2.24
C VAL A 20 15.96 7.24 -1.43
N PRO A 21 16.29 8.55 -1.34
CA PRO A 21 15.59 9.48 -0.45
C PRO A 21 14.06 9.54 -0.66
N GLY A 22 13.59 9.27 -1.88
CA GLY A 22 12.17 9.31 -2.25
C GLY A 22 11.39 8.01 -2.03
N LEU A 23 12.05 6.89 -1.76
CA LEU A 23 11.40 5.57 -1.72
C LEU A 23 10.39 5.47 -0.57
N ASN A 24 10.84 5.73 0.65
CA ASN A 24 10.00 5.63 1.84
C ASN A 24 8.82 6.64 1.82
N PRO A 25 9.03 7.92 1.42
CA PRO A 25 7.92 8.85 1.21
C PRO A 25 6.89 8.39 0.17
N ALA A 26 7.33 7.80 -0.95
CA ALA A 26 6.44 7.32 -2.00
C ALA A 26 5.58 6.13 -1.54
N ILE A 27 6.20 5.15 -0.88
CA ILE A 27 5.48 4.00 -0.32
C ILE A 27 4.45 4.48 0.71
N ARG A 28 4.85 5.42 1.58
CA ARG A 28 3.98 5.97 2.62
C ARG A 28 2.79 6.74 2.03
N SER A 29 3.02 7.58 1.02
CA SER A 29 1.95 8.40 0.42
C SER A 29 0.89 7.53 -0.26
N VAL A 30 1.31 6.53 -1.03
CA VAL A 30 0.42 5.56 -1.69
C VAL A 30 -0.35 4.74 -0.65
N THR A 31 0.34 4.21 0.37
CA THR A 31 -0.30 3.40 1.41
C THR A 31 -1.38 4.19 2.16
N LEU A 32 -1.07 5.43 2.57
CA LEU A 32 -2.02 6.29 3.27
C LEU A 32 -3.25 6.62 2.42
N ARG A 33 -3.05 6.88 1.12
CA ARG A 33 -4.17 7.16 0.20
C ARG A 33 -5.04 5.93 -0.01
N ALA A 34 -4.44 4.77 -0.28
CA ALA A 34 -5.13 3.51 -0.51
C ALA A 34 -6.00 3.09 0.68
N LEU A 35 -5.47 3.17 1.91
CA LEU A 35 -6.22 2.83 3.12
C LEU A 35 -7.43 3.74 3.32
N ARG A 36 -7.29 5.06 3.06
CA ARG A 36 -8.41 6.01 3.13
C ARG A 36 -9.51 5.71 2.11
N GLU A 37 -9.14 5.18 0.95
CA GLU A 37 -10.09 4.85 -0.10
C GLU A 37 -10.74 3.46 0.07
N GLY A 38 -10.32 2.66 1.05
CA GLY A 38 -10.87 1.34 1.33
C GLY A 38 -10.16 0.19 0.59
N TYR A 39 -8.90 0.39 0.21
CA TYR A 39 -8.04 -0.68 -0.33
C TYR A 39 -7.24 -1.36 0.78
N HIS A 40 -6.87 -2.61 0.54
CA HIS A 40 -5.83 -3.30 1.30
C HIS A 40 -4.47 -3.14 0.62
N VAL A 41 -3.40 -3.04 1.40
CA VAL A 41 -2.04 -2.80 0.90
C VAL A 41 -1.09 -3.86 1.47
N PHE A 42 -0.29 -4.48 0.61
CA PHE A 42 0.74 -5.44 1.00
C PHE A 42 2.10 -5.02 0.45
N GLY A 43 3.14 -5.14 1.28
CA GLY A 43 4.53 -5.02 0.84
C GLY A 43 5.07 -6.37 0.38
N LEU A 44 5.63 -6.43 -0.83
CA LEU A 44 6.29 -7.61 -1.39
C LEU A 44 7.76 -7.58 -0.99
N ARG A 45 8.15 -8.50 -0.11
CA ARG A 45 9.53 -8.65 0.36
C ARG A 45 10.28 -9.62 -0.54
N ARG A 46 11.58 -9.36 -0.75
CA ARG A 46 12.54 -10.23 -1.43
C ARG A 46 12.36 -10.42 -2.95
N GLY A 47 11.54 -9.61 -3.62
CA GLY A 47 11.38 -9.70 -5.08
C GLY A 47 10.55 -10.91 -5.47
#